data_AF-A0A8H5GF73-F1
#
_entry.id   AF-A0A8H5GF73-F1
#
_cell.length_a   1.000
_cell.length_b   1.000
_cell.length_c   1.000
_cell.angle_alpha   90.00
_cell.angle_beta   90.00
_cell.angle_gamma   90.00
#
_symmetry.space_group_name_H-M   'P 1'
#
loop_
_entity.id
_entity.type
_entity.pdbx_description
1 polymer ?
#
loop_
_entity_poly.entity_id
_entity_poly.type
_entity_poly.pdbx_seq_one_letter_code
_entity_poly.pdbx_strand_id
1 'polypeptide(L)'
;MTTTGRRHSKFRPCIDLHDGKVKQIVGGTLSDDKPEELKTNFVARRTPAEFAQLYKDRNLVGGHVIKLGGGNDAAAKEALAAWPGGLQIGGGMNEKNAKEWLDAGAGKIIVTSYLFPGARFSLERLKAISDATGKDRLVVDVSCRRKGEKWLVAMNKWQDITDMEVSKESLDLLAEHCSEFLIHAADVEGLCQGIDEELVRKLGEWATIPTTYAGGAKDIADLDLVDRLSGGRVDLTYGSSLDIFGGSLVEFEELVQRSVRGGSN
;
A
#
# COMPACT_ATOMS: atom_id res chain seq x y z
N MET A 1 -28.40 1.19 24.74
CA MET A 1 -26.99 0.80 24.52
C MET A 1 -26.84 0.56 23.04
N THR A 2 -26.33 1.55 22.29
CA THR A 2 -25.92 1.33 20.90
C THR A 2 -24.80 0.31 20.93
N THR A 3 -25.07 -0.91 20.47
CA THR A 3 -24.03 -1.85 20.09
C THR A 3 -23.22 -1.17 18.99
N THR A 4 -22.13 -0.50 19.37
CA THR A 4 -21.16 -0.01 18.39
C THR A 4 -20.58 -1.26 17.76
N GLY A 5 -21.06 -1.60 16.56
CA GLY A 5 -20.57 -2.72 15.78
C GLY A 5 -19.05 -2.64 15.66
N ARG A 6 -18.39 -3.79 15.72
CA ARG A 6 -16.93 -3.85 15.57
C ARG A 6 -16.56 -3.33 14.17
N ARG A 7 -15.47 -2.57 14.05
CA ARG A 7 -14.87 -2.29 12.74
C ARG A 7 -14.50 -3.64 12.10
N HIS A 8 -14.75 -3.76 10.80
CA HIS A 8 -14.25 -4.86 9.98
C HIS A 8 -13.19 -4.39 9.00
N SER A 9 -12.25 -5.28 8.71
CA SER A 9 -11.24 -5.08 7.68
C SER A 9 -11.88 -4.86 6.31
N LYS A 10 -11.29 -3.95 5.54
CA LYS A 10 -11.76 -3.59 4.19
C LYS A 10 -10.74 -3.98 3.14
N PHE A 11 -11.24 -4.27 1.95
CA PHE A 11 -10.41 -4.31 0.75
C PHE A 11 -9.94 -2.90 0.37
N ARG A 12 -8.64 -2.72 0.10
CA ARG A 12 -8.03 -1.51 -0.44
C ARG A 12 -7.43 -1.81 -1.82
N PRO A 13 -7.87 -1.14 -2.89
CA PRO A 13 -7.36 -1.44 -4.23
C PRO A 13 -6.01 -0.75 -4.50
N CYS A 14 -5.19 -1.34 -5.35
CA CYS A 14 -3.92 -0.76 -5.80
C CYS A 14 -3.91 -0.47 -7.32
N ILE A 15 -3.00 0.40 -7.76
CA ILE A 15 -2.60 0.60 -9.16
C ILE A 15 -1.09 0.79 -9.20
N ASP A 16 -0.37 -0.26 -9.57
CA ASP A 16 1.09 -0.19 -9.72
C ASP A 16 1.46 0.22 -11.14
N LEU A 17 2.28 1.26 -11.26
CA LEU A 17 2.68 1.86 -12.53
C LEU A 17 4.15 1.61 -12.80
N HIS A 18 4.47 1.11 -13.99
CA HIS A 18 5.83 0.98 -14.50
C HIS A 18 5.86 1.28 -16.00
N ASP A 19 6.78 2.15 -16.44
CA ASP A 19 6.83 2.72 -17.81
C ASP A 19 5.49 3.32 -18.27
N GLY A 20 4.77 3.98 -17.37
CA GLY A 20 3.49 4.61 -17.66
C GLY A 20 2.33 3.63 -17.91
N LYS A 21 2.50 2.35 -17.58
CA LYS A 21 1.47 1.31 -17.72
C LYS A 21 1.16 0.68 -16.37
N VAL A 22 -0.09 0.26 -16.22
CA VAL A 22 -0.49 -0.56 -15.06
C VAL A 22 0.12 -1.95 -15.20
N LYS A 23 1.01 -2.32 -14.28
CA LYS A 23 1.68 -3.62 -14.26
C LYS A 23 1.60 -4.22 -12.87
N GLN A 24 1.45 -5.53 -12.79
CA GLN A 24 1.70 -6.25 -11.55
C GLN A 24 3.07 -6.92 -11.63
N ILE A 25 3.91 -6.70 -10.63
CA ILE A 25 5.28 -7.22 -10.57
C ILE A 25 5.43 -8.22 -9.41
N VAL A 26 6.44 -9.08 -9.49
CA VAL A 26 6.83 -9.92 -8.35
C VAL A 26 7.79 -9.15 -7.46
N GLY A 27 7.47 -9.03 -6.17
CA GLY A 27 8.30 -8.35 -5.18
C GLY A 27 9.74 -8.85 -5.18
N GLY A 28 10.70 -7.93 -5.10
CA GLY A 28 12.14 -8.24 -5.04
C GLY A 28 12.82 -8.57 -6.37
N THR A 29 12.10 -8.59 -7.50
CA THR A 29 12.70 -8.75 -8.85
C THR A 29 12.97 -7.43 -9.57
N LEU A 30 12.53 -6.31 -8.99
CA LEU A 30 12.77 -4.98 -9.55
C LEU A 30 14.19 -4.52 -9.19
N SER A 31 15.02 -4.30 -10.21
CA SER A 31 16.40 -3.79 -10.09
C SER A 31 16.64 -2.74 -11.16
N ASP A 32 17.28 -1.61 -10.82
CA ASP A 32 17.70 -0.62 -11.83
C ASP A 32 18.93 -1.08 -12.61
N ASP A 33 19.79 -1.90 -11.99
CA ASP A 33 21.01 -2.42 -12.61
C ASP A 33 20.74 -3.61 -13.54
N LYS A 34 19.56 -4.23 -13.40
CA LYS A 34 19.14 -5.42 -14.14
C LYS A 34 17.65 -5.38 -14.50
N PRO A 35 17.23 -4.41 -15.33
CA PRO A 35 15.83 -4.28 -15.72
C PRO A 35 15.28 -5.53 -16.44
N GLU A 36 16.15 -6.34 -17.05
CA GLU A 36 15.82 -7.61 -17.70
C GLU A 36 15.41 -8.74 -16.72
N GLU A 37 15.79 -8.64 -15.44
CA GLU A 37 15.40 -9.63 -14.41
C GLU A 37 14.01 -9.35 -13.81
N LEU A 38 13.37 -8.23 -14.18
CA LEU A 38 12.03 -7.87 -13.70
C LEU A 38 11.00 -8.90 -14.15
N LYS A 39 10.42 -9.62 -13.19
CA LYS A 39 9.29 -10.50 -13.45
C LYS A 39 7.99 -9.71 -13.38
N THR A 40 7.32 -9.62 -14.52
CA THR A 40 5.97 -9.07 -14.61
C THR A 40 4.96 -10.20 -14.60
N ASN A 41 3.99 -10.14 -13.69
CA ASN A 41 2.85 -11.05 -13.68
C ASN A 41 1.85 -10.65 -14.77
N PHE A 42 1.69 -9.35 -15.02
CA PHE A 42 0.72 -8.83 -15.98
C PHE A 42 1.02 -7.40 -16.42
N VAL A 43 0.68 -7.07 -17.67
CA VAL A 43 0.59 -5.70 -18.17
C VAL A 43 -0.86 -5.46 -18.59
N ALA A 44 -1.53 -4.52 -17.94
CA ALA A 44 -2.94 -4.28 -18.20
C ALA A 44 -3.16 -3.64 -19.57
N ARG A 45 -4.27 -4.04 -20.22
CA ARG A 45 -4.80 -3.34 -21.40
C ARG A 45 -5.52 -2.06 -21.02
N ARG A 46 -6.13 -2.04 -19.84
CA ARG A 46 -6.80 -0.87 -19.27
C ARG A 46 -5.78 0.20 -18.87
N THR A 47 -6.17 1.45 -19.07
CA THR A 47 -5.45 2.64 -18.65
C THR A 47 -5.54 2.85 -17.13
N PRO A 48 -4.62 3.63 -16.53
CA PRO A 48 -4.71 4.02 -15.13
C PRO A 48 -6.04 4.71 -14.78
N ALA A 49 -6.57 5.56 -15.66
CA ALA A 49 -7.86 6.23 -15.45
C ALA A 49 -9.04 5.23 -15.43
N GLU A 50 -9.03 4.21 -16.29
CA GLU A 50 -10.08 3.18 -16.29
C GLU A 50 -10.10 2.38 -14.97
N PHE A 51 -8.95 2.08 -14.38
CA PHE A 51 -8.88 1.46 -13.05
C PHE A 51 -9.39 2.42 -11.95
N ALA A 52 -8.95 3.68 -11.98
CA ALA A 52 -9.41 4.68 -11.02
C ALA A 52 -10.94 4.90 -11.09
N GLN A 53 -11.50 4.94 -12.30
CA GLN A 53 -12.95 5.05 -12.51
C GLN A 53 -13.69 3.81 -12.02
N LEU A 54 -13.17 2.60 -12.28
CA LEU A 54 -13.72 1.36 -11.74
C LEU A 54 -13.80 1.39 -10.20
N TYR A 55 -12.73 1.85 -9.54
CA TYR A 55 -12.69 1.95 -8.09
C TYR A 55 -13.65 3.01 -7.55
N LYS A 56 -13.75 4.15 -8.24
CA LYS A 56 -14.70 5.22 -7.93
C LYS A 56 -16.15 4.76 -8.02
N ASP A 57 -16.52 4.05 -9.09
CA ASP A 57 -17.88 3.53 -9.30
C ASP A 57 -18.31 2.58 -8.17
N ARG A 58 -17.33 1.96 -7.49
CA ARG A 58 -17.52 0.97 -6.42
C ARG A 58 -17.24 1.58 -5.04
N ASN A 59 -16.97 2.88 -4.99
CA ASN A 59 -16.66 3.65 -3.79
C ASN A 59 -15.53 3.04 -2.95
N LEU A 60 -14.50 2.49 -3.62
CA LEU A 60 -13.35 1.85 -2.98
C LEU A 60 -12.32 2.89 -2.53
N VAL A 61 -12.60 3.55 -1.41
CA VAL A 61 -11.74 4.60 -0.85
C VAL A 61 -10.44 4.03 -0.25
N GLY A 62 -9.41 4.88 -0.14
CA GLY A 62 -8.11 4.50 0.44
C GLY A 62 -7.29 3.55 -0.44
N GLY A 63 -7.63 3.47 -1.73
CA GLY A 63 -6.78 2.84 -2.72
C GLY A 63 -5.55 3.68 -3.02
N HIS A 64 -4.49 3.02 -3.50
CA HIS A 64 -3.20 3.66 -3.74
C HIS A 64 -2.68 3.42 -5.15
N VAL A 65 -2.06 4.45 -5.72
CA VAL A 65 -1.29 4.39 -6.95
C VAL A 65 0.19 4.39 -6.57
N ILE A 66 0.99 3.44 -7.06
CA ILE A 66 2.42 3.34 -6.75
C ILE A 66 3.23 3.49 -8.04
N LYS A 67 4.10 4.51 -8.09
CA LYS A 67 5.05 4.69 -9.19
C LYS A 67 6.31 3.86 -8.95
N LEU A 68 6.51 2.84 -9.78
CA LEU A 68 7.67 1.96 -9.76
C LEU A 68 8.67 2.44 -10.82
N GLY A 69 9.66 3.21 -10.40
CA GLY A 69 10.67 3.80 -11.28
C GLY A 69 10.20 5.07 -12.02
N GLY A 70 11.00 5.51 -12.99
CA GLY A 70 10.75 6.71 -13.80
C GLY A 70 9.64 6.54 -14.84
N GLY A 71 9.20 7.64 -15.46
CA GLY A 71 8.27 7.62 -16.59
C GLY A 71 6.79 7.42 -16.23
N ASN A 72 6.44 7.37 -14.94
CA ASN A 72 5.08 7.08 -14.48
C ASN A 72 4.21 8.32 -14.20
N ASP A 73 4.78 9.53 -14.26
CA ASP A 73 4.10 10.72 -13.75
C ASP A 73 2.83 11.07 -14.52
N ALA A 74 2.84 10.94 -15.86
CA ALA A 74 1.67 11.18 -16.69
C ALA A 74 0.54 10.19 -16.37
N ALA A 75 0.88 8.90 -16.28
CA ALA A 75 -0.05 7.83 -15.94
C ALA A 75 -0.64 7.98 -14.53
N ALA A 76 0.17 8.40 -13.56
CA ALA A 76 -0.30 8.69 -12.21
C ALA A 76 -1.28 9.87 -12.20
N LYS A 77 -0.94 10.98 -12.88
CA LYS A 77 -1.85 12.14 -13.01
C LYS A 77 -3.16 11.76 -13.71
N GLU A 78 -3.10 10.86 -14.69
CA GLU A 78 -4.28 10.31 -15.38
C GLU A 78 -5.24 9.60 -14.40
N ALA A 79 -4.71 8.70 -13.55
CA ALA A 79 -5.49 8.01 -12.52
C ALA A 79 -6.09 8.98 -11.49
N LEU A 80 -5.29 9.93 -11.00
CA LEU A 80 -5.73 10.92 -10.01
C LEU A 80 -6.82 11.85 -10.57
N ALA A 81 -6.73 12.23 -11.84
CA ALA A 81 -7.72 13.09 -12.50
C ALA A 81 -9.09 12.40 -12.67
N ALA A 82 -9.11 11.06 -12.83
CA ALA A 82 -10.36 10.30 -12.93
C ALA A 82 -11.13 10.26 -11.59
N TRP A 83 -10.41 10.28 -10.47
CA TRP A 83 -11.01 10.36 -9.13
C TRP A 83 -10.25 11.31 -8.18
N PRO A 84 -10.43 12.64 -8.33
CA PRO A 84 -9.77 13.61 -7.48
C PRO A 84 -10.12 13.40 -6.01
N GLY A 85 -9.09 13.32 -5.16
CA GLY A 85 -9.19 13.05 -3.73
C GLY A 85 -9.49 11.60 -3.36
N GLY A 86 -9.72 10.71 -4.33
CA GLY A 86 -10.12 9.33 -4.10
C GLY A 86 -8.97 8.35 -3.87
N LEU A 87 -7.81 8.64 -4.47
CA LEU A 87 -6.64 7.77 -4.46
C LEU A 87 -5.44 8.43 -3.77
N GLN A 88 -4.64 7.60 -3.11
CA GLN A 88 -3.35 7.95 -2.56
C GLN A 88 -2.25 7.76 -3.63
N ILE A 89 -1.10 8.43 -3.50
CA ILE A 89 0.02 8.30 -4.47
C ILE A 89 1.35 8.10 -3.77
N GLY A 90 2.10 7.09 -4.21
CA GLY A 90 3.46 6.78 -3.76
C GLY A 90 4.48 6.68 -4.89
N GLY A 91 5.74 6.51 -4.52
CA GLY A 91 6.87 6.37 -5.45
C GLY A 91 7.62 7.68 -5.70
N GLY A 92 8.73 7.88 -4.98
CA GLY A 92 9.59 9.06 -5.11
C GLY A 92 9.04 10.33 -4.43
N MET A 93 8.12 10.18 -3.46
CA MET A 93 7.53 11.30 -2.73
C MET A 93 8.53 11.91 -1.73
N ASN A 94 8.58 13.23 -1.68
CA ASN A 94 9.40 14.01 -0.75
C ASN A 94 8.74 15.37 -0.46
N GLU A 95 9.33 16.16 0.43
CA GLU A 95 8.80 17.46 0.86
C GLU A 95 8.66 18.48 -0.30
N LYS A 96 9.45 18.33 -1.37
CA LYS A 96 9.49 19.28 -2.48
C LYS A 96 8.41 19.02 -3.53
N ASN A 97 8.03 17.76 -3.74
CA ASN A 97 7.05 17.38 -4.77
C ASN A 97 5.66 17.03 -4.22
N ALA A 98 5.52 16.80 -2.91
CA ALA A 98 4.26 16.39 -2.29
C ALA A 98 3.09 17.32 -2.63
N LYS A 99 3.32 18.64 -2.61
CA LYS A 99 2.28 19.63 -2.94
C LYS A 99 1.78 19.50 -4.38
N GLU A 100 2.68 19.27 -5.34
CA GLU A 100 2.30 19.10 -6.75
C GLU A 100 1.34 17.92 -6.93
N TRP A 101 1.59 16.82 -6.22
CA TRP A 101 0.75 15.63 -6.29
C TRP A 101 -0.62 15.80 -5.63
N LEU A 102 -0.67 16.53 -4.52
CA LEU A 102 -1.94 16.93 -3.89
C LEU A 102 -2.75 17.84 -4.83
N ASP A 103 -2.11 18.84 -5.45
CA ASP A 103 -2.73 19.75 -6.40
C ASP A 103 -3.19 19.01 -7.69
N ALA A 104 -2.52 17.90 -8.04
CA ALA A 104 -2.89 17.01 -9.14
C ALA A 104 -4.05 16.04 -8.81
N GLY A 105 -4.62 16.10 -7.60
CA GLY A 105 -5.80 15.34 -7.20
C GLY A 105 -5.53 14.13 -6.29
N ALA A 106 -4.31 13.97 -5.75
CA ALA A 106 -4.08 12.95 -4.74
C ALA A 106 -4.82 13.27 -3.43
N GLY A 107 -5.49 12.27 -2.86
CA GLY A 107 -6.11 12.38 -1.54
C GLY A 107 -5.06 12.40 -0.42
N LYS A 108 -4.02 11.56 -0.55
CA LYS A 108 -2.86 11.51 0.36
C LYS A 108 -1.56 11.20 -0.38
N ILE A 109 -0.45 11.57 0.24
CA ILE A 109 0.91 11.26 -0.20
C ILE A 109 1.44 10.06 0.59
N ILE A 110 1.99 9.08 -0.12
CA ILE A 110 2.64 7.90 0.45
C ILE A 110 4.15 8.08 0.36
N VAL A 111 4.81 8.20 1.51
CA VAL A 111 6.27 8.33 1.59
C VAL A 111 6.93 6.99 1.92
N THR A 112 8.02 6.69 1.22
CA THR A 112 8.77 5.44 1.32
C THR A 112 10.25 5.72 1.63
N SER A 113 11.15 5.51 0.64
CA SER A 113 12.61 5.56 0.77
C SER A 113 13.17 6.93 1.15
N TYR A 114 12.42 8.01 0.94
CA TYR A 114 12.82 9.35 1.36
C TYR A 114 13.14 9.41 2.86
N LEU A 115 12.44 8.66 3.70
CA LEU A 115 12.67 8.64 5.15
C LEU A 115 13.98 7.98 5.59
N PHE A 116 14.69 7.31 4.67
CA PHE A 116 15.84 6.47 5.00
C PHE A 116 17.13 6.85 4.23
N PRO A 117 17.65 8.09 4.37
CA PRO A 117 18.93 8.45 3.74
C PRO A 117 20.04 7.50 4.21
N GLY A 118 20.68 6.81 3.27
CA GLY A 118 21.74 5.84 3.59
C GLY A 118 21.27 4.67 4.47
N ALA A 119 20.02 4.22 4.27
CA ALA A 119 19.40 3.13 5.03
C ALA A 119 19.25 3.39 6.54
N ARG A 120 19.19 4.68 6.94
CA ARG A 120 18.96 5.10 8.32
C ARG A 120 17.74 5.97 8.44
N PHE A 121 16.87 5.67 9.39
CA PHE A 121 15.65 6.46 9.60
C PHE A 121 15.98 7.93 9.94
N SER A 122 15.27 8.86 9.32
CA SER A 122 15.39 10.31 9.55
C SER A 122 14.06 10.92 10.00
N LEU A 123 13.98 11.21 11.30
CA LEU A 123 12.85 11.94 11.88
C LEU A 123 12.72 13.35 11.29
N GLU A 124 13.84 13.99 10.95
CA GLU A 124 13.86 15.30 10.30
C GLU A 124 13.10 15.28 8.97
N ARG A 125 13.37 14.27 8.12
CA ARG A 125 12.68 14.09 6.85
C ARG A 125 11.20 13.76 7.02
N LEU A 126 10.85 12.94 8.01
CA LEU A 126 9.45 12.65 8.34
C LEU A 126 8.69 13.93 8.72
N LYS A 127 9.29 14.78 9.57
CA LYS A 127 8.71 16.08 9.93
C LYS A 127 8.58 16.99 8.72
N ALA A 128 9.62 17.12 7.91
CA ALA A 128 9.62 17.97 6.72
C ALA A 128 8.50 17.62 5.74
N ILE A 129 8.29 16.34 5.43
CA ILE A 129 7.21 15.93 4.53
C ILE A 129 5.83 15.99 5.20
N SER A 130 5.74 15.72 6.51
CA SER A 130 4.51 15.90 7.29
C SER A 130 4.05 17.35 7.29
N ASP A 131 4.98 18.30 7.45
CA ASP A 131 4.70 19.74 7.38
C ASP A 131 4.27 20.17 5.97
N ALA A 132 4.92 19.64 4.93
CA ALA A 132 4.58 19.95 3.54
C ALA A 132 3.20 19.41 3.10
N THR A 133 2.77 18.27 3.66
CA THR A 133 1.52 17.59 3.29
C THR A 133 0.35 17.92 4.23
N GLY A 134 0.66 18.18 5.50
CA GLY A 134 -0.24 18.03 6.63
C GLY A 134 -0.39 16.55 7.03
N LYS A 135 -0.28 16.25 8.34
CA LYS A 135 -0.39 14.91 8.92
C LYS A 135 -1.55 14.08 8.36
N ASP A 136 -2.74 14.70 8.21
CA ASP A 136 -3.97 14.05 7.74
C ASP A 136 -3.91 13.56 6.29
N ARG A 137 -2.92 14.04 5.52
CA ARG A 137 -2.69 13.67 4.12
C ARG A 137 -1.35 12.96 3.90
N LEU A 138 -0.67 12.55 4.97
CA LEU A 138 0.52 11.73 4.89
C LEU A 138 0.19 10.27 5.26
N VAL A 139 0.67 9.36 4.43
CA VAL A 139 0.75 7.92 4.66
C VAL A 139 2.22 7.55 4.69
N VAL A 140 2.64 6.76 5.67
CA VAL A 140 3.99 6.19 5.68
C VAL A 140 3.89 4.75 5.23
N ASP A 141 4.63 4.43 4.17
CA ASP A 141 4.80 3.06 3.71
C ASP A 141 5.99 2.42 4.44
N VAL A 142 5.66 1.46 5.31
CA VAL A 142 6.61 0.68 6.09
C VAL A 142 6.77 -0.67 5.43
N SER A 143 7.58 -0.61 4.40
CA SER A 143 8.07 -1.73 3.62
C SER A 143 8.99 -2.60 4.50
N CYS A 144 8.68 -3.88 4.74
CA CYS A 144 9.44 -4.73 5.66
C CYS A 144 9.78 -6.14 5.15
N ARG A 145 10.82 -6.73 5.76
CA ARG A 145 11.27 -8.13 5.57
C ARG A 145 11.45 -8.85 6.89
N ARG A 146 11.14 -10.14 6.94
CA ARG A 146 11.35 -10.98 8.11
C ARG A 146 12.82 -11.34 8.27
N LYS A 147 13.35 -11.14 9.48
CA LYS A 147 14.70 -11.55 9.89
C LYS A 147 14.62 -12.27 11.24
N GLY A 148 14.50 -13.59 11.18
CA GLY A 148 14.23 -14.41 12.35
C GLY A 148 12.82 -14.17 12.88
N GLU A 149 12.73 -13.69 14.13
CA GLU A 149 11.46 -13.37 14.81
C GLU A 149 11.05 -11.88 14.68
N LYS A 150 11.80 -11.11 13.90
CA LYS A 150 11.61 -9.65 13.75
C LYS A 150 11.33 -9.28 12.32
N TRP A 151 10.77 -8.09 12.12
CA TRP A 151 10.64 -7.47 10.80
C TRP A 151 11.48 -6.21 10.76
N LEU A 152 12.34 -6.09 9.75
CA LEU A 152 13.14 -4.89 9.53
C LEU A 152 12.60 -4.15 8.32
N VAL A 153 12.60 -2.83 8.42
CA VAL A 153 12.25 -1.98 7.29
C VAL A 153 13.31 -2.16 6.20
N ALA A 154 12.84 -2.36 4.98
CA ALA A 154 13.65 -2.55 3.81
C ALA A 154 13.30 -1.48 2.78
N MET A 155 14.32 -0.99 2.06
CA MET A 155 14.21 0.08 1.08
C MET A 155 14.87 -0.32 -0.23
N ASN A 156 14.85 0.60 -1.21
CA ASN A 156 15.45 0.39 -2.54
C ASN A 156 14.98 -0.94 -3.17
N LYS A 157 13.66 -1.09 -3.29
CA LYS A 157 13.05 -2.29 -3.90
C LYS A 157 13.47 -3.57 -3.17
N TRP A 158 13.55 -3.49 -1.84
CA TRP A 158 13.84 -4.60 -0.94
C TRP A 158 15.30 -5.06 -0.90
N GLN A 159 16.21 -4.34 -1.55
CA GLN A 159 17.62 -4.72 -1.62
C GLN A 159 18.38 -4.33 -0.36
N ASP A 160 18.01 -3.21 0.27
CA ASP A 160 18.71 -2.68 1.44
C ASP A 160 17.86 -2.82 2.71
N ILE A 161 18.40 -3.49 3.72
CA ILE A 161 17.80 -3.55 5.06
C ILE A 161 18.27 -2.33 5.86
N THR A 162 17.32 -1.60 6.44
CA THR A 162 17.59 -0.42 7.25
C THR A 162 17.85 -0.77 8.72
N ASP A 163 18.18 0.24 9.52
CA ASP A 163 18.35 0.12 10.97
C ASP A 163 17.03 0.13 11.77
N MET A 164 15.88 0.29 11.10
CA MET A 164 14.58 0.42 11.75
C MET A 164 13.84 -0.92 11.78
N GLU A 165 13.49 -1.37 12.99
CA GLU A 165 12.59 -2.50 13.22
C GLU A 165 11.13 -2.05 13.12
N VAL A 166 10.26 -2.90 12.55
CA VAL A 166 8.81 -2.72 12.64
C VAL A 166 8.35 -3.25 14.00
N SER A 167 8.00 -2.33 14.89
CA SER A 167 7.57 -2.61 16.26
C SER A 167 6.50 -1.61 16.67
N LYS A 168 5.93 -1.80 17.86
CA LYS A 168 4.98 -0.84 18.44
C LYS A 168 5.59 0.55 18.55
N GLU A 169 6.81 0.64 19.08
CA GLU A 169 7.50 1.90 19.35
C GLU A 169 7.80 2.66 18.06
N SER A 170 8.22 1.95 17.01
CA SER A 170 8.52 2.57 15.73
C SER A 170 7.25 3.02 15.01
N LEU A 171 6.16 2.26 15.07
CA LEU A 171 4.87 2.68 14.55
C LEU A 171 4.27 3.85 15.34
N ASP A 172 4.36 3.87 16.67
CA ASP A 172 3.88 5.00 17.47
C ASP A 172 4.62 6.30 17.10
N LEU A 173 5.95 6.25 16.95
CA LEU A 173 6.76 7.39 16.50
C LEU A 173 6.31 7.91 15.13
N LEU A 174 6.06 7.01 14.18
CA LEU A 174 5.58 7.40 12.85
C LEU A 174 4.17 7.98 12.89
N ALA A 175 3.29 7.44 13.75
CA ALA A 175 1.90 7.86 13.90
C ALA A 175 1.75 9.28 14.49
N GLU A 176 2.80 9.81 15.12
CA GLU A 176 2.85 11.23 15.50
C GLU A 176 2.79 12.16 14.28
N HIS A 177 3.30 11.71 13.13
CA HIS A 177 3.52 12.54 11.95
C HIS A 177 2.73 12.14 10.69
N CYS A 178 2.06 10.98 10.70
CA CYS A 178 1.20 10.55 9.60
C CYS A 178 -0.19 10.12 10.08
N SER A 179 -1.12 9.95 9.14
CA SER A 179 -2.51 9.58 9.44
C SER A 179 -2.85 8.14 9.09
N GLU A 180 -1.96 7.45 8.38
CA GLU A 180 -2.20 6.10 7.89
C GLU A 180 -0.89 5.37 7.61
N PHE A 181 -0.92 4.05 7.75
CA PHE A 181 0.18 3.16 7.36
C PHE A 181 -0.19 2.31 6.15
N LEU A 182 0.78 2.12 5.26
CA LEU A 182 0.80 1.06 4.27
C LEU A 182 1.94 0.10 4.63
N ILE A 183 1.64 -1.15 4.97
CA ILE A 183 2.64 -2.14 5.36
C ILE A 183 2.83 -3.12 4.22
N HIS A 184 3.95 -3.01 3.51
CA HIS A 184 4.32 -3.96 2.46
C HIS A 184 5.18 -5.08 3.05
N ALA A 185 4.71 -6.33 2.93
CA ALA A 185 5.48 -7.51 3.31
C ALA A 185 6.20 -8.09 2.08
N ALA A 186 7.45 -7.66 1.87
CA ALA A 186 8.23 -7.94 0.66
C ALA A 186 8.42 -9.43 0.36
N ASP A 187 8.52 -10.24 1.40
CA ASP A 187 8.84 -11.67 1.28
C ASP A 187 7.69 -12.48 0.68
N VAL A 188 6.48 -11.93 0.65
CA VAL A 188 5.27 -12.58 0.10
C VAL A 188 4.62 -11.77 -1.03
N GLU A 189 5.11 -10.56 -1.31
CA GLU A 189 4.54 -9.64 -2.29
C GLU A 189 4.62 -10.17 -3.73
N GLY A 190 3.47 -10.23 -4.40
CA GLY A 190 3.37 -10.72 -5.79
C GLY A 190 3.63 -12.21 -5.97
N LEU A 191 3.87 -12.97 -4.89
CA LEU A 191 4.08 -14.42 -4.93
C LEU A 191 2.77 -15.22 -4.83
N CYS A 192 1.68 -14.61 -4.36
CA CYS A 192 0.41 -15.28 -4.11
C CYS A 192 0.58 -16.56 -3.24
N GLN A 193 1.46 -16.51 -2.24
CA GLN A 193 1.76 -17.65 -1.35
C GLN A 193 1.07 -17.55 0.02
N GLY A 194 0.35 -16.46 0.30
CA GLY A 194 -0.34 -16.21 1.55
C GLY A 194 0.25 -15.01 2.28
N ILE A 195 -0.50 -14.47 3.23
CA ILE A 195 -0.09 -13.34 4.06
C ILE A 195 0.90 -13.78 5.16
N ASP A 196 1.70 -12.85 5.67
CA ASP A 196 2.41 -13.06 6.94
C ASP A 196 1.42 -12.89 8.11
N GLU A 197 0.82 -14.00 8.53
CA GLU A 197 -0.19 -14.01 9.60
C GLU A 197 0.32 -13.47 10.94
N GLU A 198 1.60 -13.69 11.23
CA GLU A 198 2.22 -13.24 12.48
C GLU A 198 2.38 -11.73 12.48
N LEU A 199 2.85 -11.16 11.36
CA LEU A 199 2.92 -9.71 11.18
C LEU A 199 1.53 -9.08 11.27
N VAL A 200 0.52 -9.64 10.61
CA VAL A 200 -0.86 -9.10 10.67
C VAL A 200 -1.41 -9.10 12.10
N ARG A 201 -1.15 -10.15 12.88
CA ARG A 201 -1.52 -10.20 14.29
C ARG A 201 -0.82 -9.09 15.08
N LYS A 202 0.49 -8.91 14.87
CA LYS A 202 1.26 -7.86 15.52
C LYS A 202 0.81 -6.47 15.13
N LEU A 203 0.48 -6.21 13.87
CA LEU A 203 -0.10 -4.95 13.43
C LEU A 203 -1.45 -4.66 14.11
N GLY A 204 -2.28 -5.69 14.33
CA GLY A 204 -3.51 -5.56 15.12
C GLY A 204 -3.26 -5.15 16.58
N GLU A 205 -2.12 -5.54 17.16
CA GLU A 205 -1.70 -5.17 18.51
C GLU A 205 -1.04 -3.77 18.55
N TRP A 206 -0.25 -3.43 17.54
CA TRP A 206 0.65 -2.28 17.54
C TRP A 206 0.06 -1.02 16.91
N ALA A 207 -0.71 -1.15 15.83
CA ALA A 207 -1.16 0.00 15.06
C ALA A 207 -2.24 0.80 15.79
N THR A 208 -2.01 2.10 15.91
CA THR A 208 -2.90 3.07 16.57
C THR A 208 -3.70 3.94 15.58
N ILE A 209 -3.32 3.92 14.30
CA ILE A 209 -3.95 4.66 13.19
C ILE A 209 -4.35 3.70 12.07
N PRO A 210 -5.22 4.10 11.12
CA PRO A 210 -5.58 3.29 9.96
C PRO A 210 -4.37 2.64 9.31
N THR A 211 -4.45 1.34 9.07
CA THR A 211 -3.34 0.54 8.56
C THR A 211 -3.84 -0.39 7.48
N THR A 212 -3.16 -0.39 6.35
CA THR A 212 -3.42 -1.30 5.23
C THR A 212 -2.21 -2.22 5.07
N TYR A 213 -2.44 -3.53 5.05
CA TYR A 213 -1.43 -4.53 4.74
C TYR A 213 -1.49 -4.87 3.24
N ALA A 214 -0.33 -5.01 2.61
CA ALA A 214 -0.16 -5.37 1.22
C ALA A 214 0.95 -6.42 1.08
N GLY A 215 0.61 -7.61 0.59
CA GLY A 215 1.58 -8.67 0.34
C GLY A 215 1.00 -10.08 0.43
N GLY A 216 0.98 -10.81 -0.68
CA GLY A 216 0.73 -12.25 -0.70
C GLY A 216 -0.73 -12.70 -0.66
N ALA A 217 -1.69 -11.77 -0.62
CA ALA A 217 -3.12 -12.08 -0.66
C ALA A 217 -3.49 -12.83 -1.95
N LYS A 218 -4.10 -14.00 -1.80
CA LYS A 218 -4.33 -14.96 -2.89
C LYS A 218 -5.72 -15.57 -2.88
N ASP A 219 -6.45 -15.46 -1.79
CA ASP A 219 -7.80 -16.02 -1.65
C ASP A 219 -8.76 -14.95 -1.10
N ILE A 220 -10.03 -15.02 -1.48
CA ILE A 220 -11.04 -14.10 -0.96
C ILE A 220 -11.20 -14.22 0.57
N ALA A 221 -10.93 -15.39 1.13
CA ALA A 221 -10.93 -15.65 2.57
C ALA A 221 -9.77 -14.98 3.31
N ASP A 222 -8.72 -14.51 2.63
CA ASP A 222 -7.62 -13.78 3.28
C ASP A 222 -8.12 -12.49 3.95
N LEU A 223 -9.18 -11.86 3.42
CA LEU A 223 -9.80 -10.69 4.04
C LEU A 223 -10.39 -11.01 5.42
N ASP A 224 -11.09 -12.14 5.55
CA ASP A 224 -11.64 -12.62 6.82
C ASP A 224 -10.52 -13.07 7.78
N LEU A 225 -9.47 -13.67 7.23
CA LEU A 225 -8.29 -14.06 8.01
C LEU A 225 -7.63 -12.83 8.62
N VAL A 226 -7.40 -11.77 7.83
CA VAL A 226 -6.87 -10.49 8.32
C VAL A 226 -7.82 -9.85 9.34
N ASP A 227 -9.12 -9.85 9.08
CA ASP A 227 -10.14 -9.33 10.02
C ASP A 227 -10.08 -10.03 11.38
N ARG A 228 -9.94 -11.35 11.38
CA ARG A 228 -9.81 -12.16 12.60
C ARG A 228 -8.47 -11.92 13.30
N LEU A 229 -7.36 -11.97 12.58
CA LEU A 229 -6.01 -11.85 13.15
C LEU A 229 -5.75 -10.46 13.73
N SER A 230 -6.22 -9.41 13.06
CA SER A 230 -5.95 -8.02 13.45
C SER A 230 -7.01 -7.41 14.38
N GLY A 231 -8.06 -8.15 14.71
CA GLY A 231 -9.19 -7.59 15.44
C GLY A 231 -9.98 -6.55 14.61
N GLY A 232 -9.93 -6.64 13.28
CA GLY A 232 -10.58 -5.71 12.36
C GLY A 232 -9.89 -4.36 12.28
N ARG A 233 -8.61 -4.26 12.67
CA ARG A 233 -7.82 -3.02 12.67
C ARG A 233 -7.00 -2.81 11.40
N VAL A 234 -6.67 -3.89 10.69
CA VAL A 234 -5.81 -3.87 9.50
C VAL A 234 -6.66 -4.16 8.27
N ASP A 235 -6.57 -3.31 7.25
CA ASP A 235 -7.19 -3.54 5.94
C ASP A 235 -6.25 -4.35 5.03
N LEU A 236 -6.79 -4.89 3.93
CA LEU A 236 -6.03 -5.77 3.03
C LEU A 236 -6.05 -5.29 1.59
N THR A 237 -4.87 -5.27 0.98
CA THR A 237 -4.68 -5.01 -0.45
C THR A 237 -4.59 -6.31 -1.24
N TYR A 238 -5.26 -6.33 -2.39
CA TYR A 238 -5.13 -7.38 -3.40
C TYR A 238 -4.64 -6.77 -4.70
N GLY A 239 -3.64 -7.42 -5.31
CA GLY A 239 -3.04 -7.02 -6.58
C GLY A 239 -3.05 -8.19 -7.56
N SER A 240 -1.91 -8.84 -7.77
CA SER A 240 -1.69 -9.88 -8.78
C SER A 240 -2.64 -11.09 -8.76
N SER A 241 -3.35 -11.33 -7.65
CA SER A 241 -4.35 -12.40 -7.55
C SER A 241 -5.68 -12.07 -8.23
N LEU A 242 -5.98 -10.78 -8.47
CA LEU A 242 -7.24 -10.33 -9.04
C LEU A 242 -7.33 -10.54 -10.55
N ASP A 243 -8.51 -10.94 -11.00
CA ASP A 243 -8.90 -11.05 -12.41
C ASP A 243 -8.72 -9.76 -13.23
N ILE A 244 -8.98 -8.59 -12.64
CA ILE A 244 -8.76 -7.28 -13.29
C ILE A 244 -7.29 -7.00 -13.59
N PHE A 245 -6.37 -7.74 -12.96
CA PHE A 245 -4.93 -7.74 -13.21
C PHE A 245 -4.43 -9.05 -13.86
N GLY A 246 -5.32 -9.81 -14.50
CA GLY A 246 -4.97 -11.06 -15.18
C GLY A 246 -4.69 -12.24 -14.26
N GLY A 247 -4.91 -12.09 -12.94
CA GLY A 247 -4.94 -13.20 -12.00
C GLY A 247 -6.18 -14.08 -12.21
N SER A 248 -6.20 -15.24 -11.56
CA SER A 248 -7.32 -16.18 -11.64
C SER A 248 -7.73 -16.72 -10.28
N LEU A 249 -7.22 -16.13 -9.20
CA LEU A 249 -7.43 -16.63 -7.84
C LEU A 249 -8.56 -15.91 -7.11
N VAL A 250 -8.75 -14.62 -7.39
CA VAL A 250 -9.78 -13.80 -6.74
C VAL A 250 -10.54 -12.99 -7.79
N GLU A 251 -11.87 -13.11 -7.81
CA GLU A 251 -12.72 -12.27 -8.65
C GLU A 251 -12.96 -10.92 -7.97
N PHE A 252 -12.67 -9.83 -8.69
CA PHE A 252 -12.77 -8.47 -8.14
C PHE A 252 -14.17 -8.14 -7.63
N GLU A 253 -15.22 -8.47 -8.38
CA GLU A 253 -16.60 -8.15 -7.99
C GLU A 253 -17.03 -8.92 -6.74
N GLU A 254 -16.61 -10.18 -6.59
CA GLU A 254 -16.88 -10.97 -5.38
C GLU A 254 -16.20 -10.33 -4.16
N LEU A 255 -14.94 -9.92 -4.29
CA LEU A 255 -14.19 -9.25 -3.23
C LEU A 255 -14.83 -7.92 -2.82
N VAL A 256 -15.30 -7.11 -3.79
CA VAL A 256 -16.02 -5.86 -3.50
C VAL A 256 -17.29 -6.14 -2.71
N GLN A 257 -18.09 -7.12 -3.13
CA GLN A 257 -19.32 -7.49 -2.41
C GLN A 257 -19.03 -7.96 -0.98
N ARG A 258 -17.96 -8.73 -0.77
CA ARG A 258 -17.56 -9.19 0.57
C ARG A 258 -17.14 -8.03 1.47
N SER A 259 -16.32 -7.12 0.95
CA SER A 259 -15.84 -5.93 1.67
C SER A 259 -17.00 -5.03 2.16
N VAL A 260 -18.08 -4.92 1.38
CA VAL A 260 -19.29 -4.15 1.76
C VAL A 260 -20.10 -4.88 2.85
N ARG A 261 -20.26 -6.20 2.76
CA ARG A 261 -21.06 -7.00 3.72
C ARG A 261 -20.45 -7.02 5.12
N GLY A 262 -19.11 -7.02 5.22
CA GLY A 262 -18.42 -6.93 6.51
C GLY A 262 -18.75 -5.66 7.31
N GLY A 263 -19.25 -4.59 6.69
CA GLY A 263 -19.64 -3.36 7.39
C GLY A 263 -21.08 -3.29 7.90
N SER A 264 -21.90 -4.34 7.68
CA SER A 264 -23.37 -4.25 7.81
C SER A 264 -24.00 -5.15 8.88
N ASN A 265 -23.25 -5.66 9.86
CA ASN A 265 -23.78 -6.43 10.99
C ASN A 265 -23.68 -5.68 12.32
#